data_AF-A0A9P7A4S8-F1
#
_entry.id   AF-A0A9P7A4S8-F1
#
_cell.length_a   1.000
_cell.length_b   1.000
_cell.length_c   1.000
_cell.angle_alpha   90.00
_cell.angle_beta   90.00
_cell.angle_gamma   90.00
#
_symmetry.space_group_name_H-M   'P 1'
#
loop_
_entity.id
_entity.type
_entity.pdbx_description
1 polymer ?
#
loop_
_entity_poly.entity_id
_entity_poly.type
_entity_poly.pdbx_seq_one_letter_code
_entity_poly.pdbx_strand_id
1 'polypeptide(L)'
;MEGLSTTGEMSVNCSPDEVISDIAVEFNLNQGQWQAFCIIANHFVGHHVNKIPADDADVQLTMLMTGPGGTGKTHVVKAVQAVMRHYGCAHIIRFLAPTGSAAALIDGMTIHKGLGLKIKSLRKGKGNREPGVETHCRERS
;
A
#
# COMPACT_ATOMS: atom_id res chain seq x y z
N MET A 1 17.41 22.34 30.24
CA MET A 1 16.43 22.17 29.15
C MET A 1 17.03 22.90 27.96
N GLU A 2 17.80 22.20 27.15
CA GLU A 2 18.55 22.79 26.03
C GLU A 2 18.30 21.91 24.79
N GLY A 3 17.88 22.55 23.70
CA GLY A 3 18.03 22.05 22.33
C GLY A 3 16.95 21.10 21.81
N LEU A 4 15.79 21.64 21.38
CA LEU A 4 15.11 21.05 20.23
C LEU A 4 15.88 21.48 18.99
N SER A 5 16.60 20.54 18.39
CA SER A 5 17.19 20.65 17.07
C SER A 5 16.10 20.94 16.05
N THR A 6 16.21 22.11 15.44
CA THR A 6 15.48 22.57 14.25
C THR A 6 15.59 21.50 13.17
N THR A 7 14.50 20.76 12.91
CA THR A 7 14.38 20.00 11.66
C THR A 7 14.18 21.02 10.56
N GLY A 8 15.19 21.14 9.70
CA GLY A 8 15.18 22.04 8.56
C GLY A 8 13.97 21.78 7.67
N GLU A 9 13.09 22.79 7.60
CA GLU A 9 12.18 22.94 6.48
C GLU A 9 13.01 23.25 5.25
N MET A 10 13.35 22.23 4.47
CA MET A 10 13.85 22.43 3.12
C MET A 10 12.64 22.60 2.21
N SER A 11 12.07 23.81 2.23
CA SER A 11 11.04 24.23 1.28
C SER A 11 11.69 24.47 -0.08
N VAL A 12 12.03 23.38 -0.77
CA VAL A 12 12.33 23.43 -2.20
C VAL A 12 10.99 23.59 -2.90
N ASN A 13 10.75 24.75 -3.52
CA ASN A 13 9.67 24.92 -4.49
C ASN A 13 10.05 24.12 -5.75
N CYS A 14 10.04 22.80 -5.65
CA CYS A 14 10.29 21.88 -6.74
C CYS A 14 9.02 21.76 -7.57
N SER A 15 9.19 21.76 -8.89
CA SER A 15 8.09 21.50 -9.81
C SER A 15 7.59 20.06 -9.62
N PRO A 16 6.31 19.76 -9.91
CA PRO A 16 5.81 18.40 -9.77
C PRO A 16 6.56 17.36 -10.62
N ASP A 17 7.04 17.77 -11.78
CA ASP A 17 7.84 16.91 -12.66
C ASP A 17 9.17 16.52 -12.01
N GLU A 18 9.83 17.46 -11.32
CA GLU A 18 11.05 17.18 -10.56
C GLU A 18 10.79 16.20 -9.42
N VAL A 19 9.72 16.39 -8.64
CA VAL A 19 9.36 15.49 -7.54
C VAL A 19 9.11 14.06 -8.04
N ILE A 20 8.37 13.92 -9.15
CA ILE A 20 8.06 12.62 -9.75
C ILE A 20 9.35 11.95 -10.25
N SER A 21 10.20 12.71 -10.92
CA SER A 21 11.50 12.23 -11.43
C SER A 21 12.41 11.75 -10.29
N ASP A 22 12.58 12.57 -9.25
CA ASP A 22 13.46 12.28 -8.12
C ASP A 22 13.01 11.01 -7.38
N ILE A 23 11.72 10.88 -7.12
CA ILE A 23 11.17 9.70 -6.43
C ILE A 23 11.32 8.44 -7.28
N ALA A 24 11.16 8.51 -8.61
CA ALA A 24 11.38 7.33 -9.43
C ALA A 24 12.84 6.87 -9.46
N VAL A 25 13.78 7.81 -9.43
CA VAL A 25 15.21 7.52 -9.32
C VAL A 25 15.52 6.93 -7.94
N GLU A 26 15.00 7.52 -6.86
CA GLU A 26 15.14 7.00 -5.49
C GLU A 26 14.64 5.54 -5.39
N PHE A 27 13.51 5.26 -6.01
CA PHE A 27 12.92 3.92 -6.01
C PHE A 27 13.54 3.00 -7.09
N ASN A 28 14.44 3.49 -7.94
CA ASN A 28 15.08 2.72 -9.01
C ASN A 28 14.06 1.92 -9.86
N LEU A 29 13.01 2.60 -10.31
CA LEU A 29 11.92 1.97 -11.05
C LEU A 29 12.40 1.47 -12.42
N ASN A 30 12.06 0.22 -12.76
CA ASN A 30 12.25 -0.27 -14.13
C ASN A 30 11.22 0.35 -15.09
N GLN A 31 11.38 0.13 -16.40
CA GLN A 31 10.53 0.75 -17.43
C GLN A 31 9.01 0.55 -17.19
N GLY A 32 8.57 -0.68 -16.92
CA GLY A 32 7.14 -0.96 -16.71
C GLY A 32 6.61 -0.36 -15.40
N GLN A 33 7.45 -0.35 -14.37
CA GLN A 33 7.14 0.27 -13.09
C GLN A 33 7.05 1.80 -13.21
N TRP A 34 7.98 2.42 -13.93
CA TRP A 34 8.02 3.85 -14.24
C TRP A 34 6.77 4.29 -14.99
N GLN A 35 6.33 3.53 -16.00
CA GLN A 35 5.12 3.85 -16.75
C GLN A 35 3.87 3.85 -15.86
N ALA A 36 3.67 2.78 -15.07
CA ALA A 36 2.54 2.71 -14.15
C ALA A 36 2.60 3.82 -13.09
N PHE A 37 3.78 4.05 -12.52
CA PHE A 37 4.04 5.12 -11.56
C PHE A 37 3.69 6.50 -12.13
N CYS A 38 4.19 6.85 -13.32
CA CYS A 38 3.97 8.14 -13.94
C CYS A 38 2.49 8.42 -14.21
N ILE A 39 1.75 7.43 -14.72
CA ILE A 39 0.30 7.60 -14.96
C ILE A 39 -0.41 7.93 -13.65
N ILE A 40 -0.12 7.21 -12.57
CA ILE A 40 -0.76 7.42 -11.27
C ILE A 40 -0.33 8.76 -10.66
N ALA A 41 0.97 9.08 -10.69
CA ALA A 41 1.53 10.29 -10.10
C ALA A 41 1.04 11.55 -10.81
N ASN A 42 1.03 11.56 -12.15
CA ASN A 42 0.54 12.69 -12.94
C ASN A 42 -0.96 12.90 -12.76
N HIS A 43 -1.75 11.81 -12.74
CA HIS A 43 -3.18 11.89 -12.44
C HIS A 43 -3.44 12.51 -11.06
N PHE A 44 -2.70 12.04 -10.05
CA PHE A 44 -2.77 12.59 -8.69
C PHE A 44 -2.38 14.08 -8.63
N VAL A 45 -1.24 14.46 -9.21
CA VAL A 45 -0.75 15.85 -9.19
C VAL A 45 -1.74 16.77 -9.90
N GLY A 46 -2.23 16.39 -11.08
CA GLY A 46 -3.18 17.18 -11.84
C GLY A 46 -4.46 17.47 -11.05
N HIS A 47 -5.01 16.45 -10.39
CA HIS A 47 -6.28 16.56 -9.66
C HIS A 47 -6.14 17.21 -8.28
N HIS A 48 -5.16 16.77 -7.50
CA HIS A 48 -5.06 17.12 -6.07
C HIS A 48 -4.08 18.26 -5.75
N VAL A 49 -3.06 18.47 -6.58
CA VAL A 49 -2.05 19.51 -6.36
C VAL A 49 -2.36 20.75 -7.19
N ASN A 50 -2.50 20.56 -8.51
CA ASN A 50 -2.74 21.65 -9.45
C ASN A 50 -4.20 22.12 -9.47
N LYS A 51 -5.12 21.35 -8.86
CA LYS A 51 -6.57 21.64 -8.79
C LYS A 51 -7.15 22.02 -10.16
N ILE A 52 -6.71 21.31 -11.21
CA ILE A 52 -7.22 21.54 -12.56
C ILE A 52 -8.74 21.33 -12.49
N PRO A 53 -9.56 22.33 -12.84
CA PRO A 53 -11.00 22.23 -12.70
C PRO A 53 -11.49 21.05 -13.53
N ALA A 54 -12.37 20.26 -12.91
CA ALA A 54 -13.01 19.12 -13.52
C ALA A 54 -13.87 19.58 -14.70
N ASP A 55 -13.30 19.60 -15.90
CA ASP A 55 -14.07 19.53 -17.13
C ASP A 55 -14.58 18.08 -17.31
N ASP A 56 -15.39 17.82 -18.35
CA ASP A 56 -15.98 16.49 -18.69
C ASP A 56 -14.96 15.31 -18.77
N ALA A 57 -13.67 15.58 -18.63
CA ALA A 57 -12.55 14.63 -18.58
C ALA A 57 -12.07 14.25 -17.15
N ASP A 58 -12.81 14.59 -16.08
CA ASP A 58 -12.53 14.11 -14.70
C ASP A 58 -12.88 12.62 -14.53
N VAL A 59 -12.21 11.78 -15.32
CA VAL A 59 -12.40 10.34 -15.34
C VAL A 59 -11.55 9.72 -14.23
N GLN A 60 -12.22 8.97 -13.35
CA GLN A 60 -11.56 8.15 -12.35
C GLN A 60 -10.48 7.26 -12.99
N LEU A 61 -9.23 7.37 -12.53
CA LEU A 61 -8.15 6.49 -12.98
C LEU A 61 -8.44 5.04 -12.56
N THR A 62 -8.77 4.19 -13.53
CA THR A 62 -8.94 2.75 -13.33
C THR A 62 -7.78 2.02 -13.99
N MET A 63 -6.88 1.46 -13.19
CA MET A 63 -5.69 0.75 -13.67
C MET A 63 -5.62 -0.66 -13.09
N LEU A 64 -5.33 -1.64 -13.95
CA LEU A 64 -4.96 -3.00 -13.55
C LEU A 64 -3.49 -3.25 -13.88
N MET A 65 -2.65 -3.35 -12.85
CA MET A 65 -1.25 -3.73 -13.01
C MET A 65 -1.10 -5.25 -12.92
N THR A 66 -0.79 -5.88 -14.05
CA THR A 66 -0.55 -7.34 -14.12
C THR A 66 0.94 -7.67 -14.21
N GLY A 67 1.27 -8.95 -14.19
CA GLY A 67 2.63 -9.45 -14.37
C GLY A 67 3.01 -10.52 -13.35
N PRO A 68 4.08 -11.29 -13.59
CA PRO A 68 4.52 -12.37 -12.71
C PRO A 68 4.69 -11.95 -11.24
N GLY A 69 4.60 -12.91 -10.32
CA GLY A 69 4.99 -12.69 -8.93
C GLY A 69 6.44 -12.19 -8.85
N GLY A 70 6.73 -11.26 -7.93
CA GLY A 70 8.09 -10.75 -7.74
C GLY A 70 8.52 -9.61 -8.67
N THR A 71 7.69 -9.15 -9.62
CA THR A 71 8.03 -8.02 -10.52
C THR A 71 7.93 -6.62 -9.89
N GLY A 72 7.77 -6.53 -8.57
CA GLY A 72 7.76 -5.25 -7.87
C GLY A 72 6.52 -4.38 -8.12
N LYS A 73 5.35 -4.94 -8.42
CA LYS A 73 4.08 -4.16 -8.49
C LYS A 73 3.83 -3.36 -7.20
N THR A 74 4.09 -3.98 -6.05
CA THR A 74 4.03 -3.31 -4.74
C THR A 74 5.07 -2.20 -4.60
N HIS A 75 6.18 -2.27 -5.32
CA HIS A 75 7.22 -1.25 -5.31
C HIS A 75 6.74 0.05 -5.95
N VAL A 76 6.02 -0.05 -7.07
CA VAL A 76 5.33 1.10 -7.72
C VAL A 76 4.37 1.77 -6.75
N VAL A 77 3.58 0.97 -6.02
CA VAL A 77 2.63 1.47 -5.04
C VAL A 77 3.33 2.30 -3.96
N LYS A 78 4.49 1.84 -3.45
CA LYS A 78 5.26 2.58 -2.46
C LYS A 78 5.87 3.87 -3.01
N ALA A 79 6.31 3.88 -4.27
CA ALA A 79 6.79 5.10 -4.93
C ALA A 79 5.66 6.14 -5.05
N VAL A 80 4.46 5.72 -5.45
CA VAL A 80 3.27 6.59 -5.47
C VAL A 80 2.96 7.15 -4.08
N GLN A 81 3.03 6.32 -3.03
CA GLN A 81 2.85 6.78 -1.65
C GLN A 81 3.87 7.87 -1.27
N ALA A 82 5.12 7.77 -1.74
CA ALA A 82 6.14 8.78 -1.49
C ALA A 82 5.77 10.13 -2.14
N VAL A 83 5.29 10.13 -3.39
CA VAL A 83 4.81 11.35 -4.06
C VAL A 83 3.67 11.98 -3.25
N MET A 84 2.69 11.19 -2.84
CA MET A 84 1.57 11.74 -2.08
C MET A 84 1.97 12.22 -0.70
N ARG A 85 2.95 11.58 -0.06
CA ARG A 85 3.50 12.04 1.22
C ARG A 85 4.24 13.36 1.06
N HIS A 86 4.97 13.56 -0.04
CA HIS A 86 5.63 14.82 -0.37
C HIS A 86 4.63 15.99 -0.39
N TYR A 87 3.43 15.76 -0.94
CA TYR A 87 2.35 16.78 -0.98
C TYR A 87 1.41 16.77 0.23
N GLY A 88 1.70 16.00 1.29
CA GLY A 88 0.82 15.90 2.47
C GLY A 88 -0.51 15.15 2.23
N CYS A 89 -0.66 14.50 1.09
CA CYS A 89 -1.87 13.80 0.64
C CYS A 89 -1.83 12.28 0.87
N ALA A 90 -0.90 11.77 1.67
CA ALA A 90 -0.76 10.33 1.92
C ALA A 90 -2.05 9.68 2.48
N HIS A 91 -2.92 10.46 3.13
CA HIS A 91 -4.20 10.03 3.70
C HIS A 91 -5.30 9.76 2.65
N ILE A 92 -5.10 10.16 1.39
CA ILE A 92 -6.12 10.09 0.34
C ILE A 92 -6.21 8.67 -0.26
N ILE A 93 -5.10 7.92 -0.32
CA ILE A 93 -5.13 6.53 -0.79
C ILE A 93 -5.47 5.57 0.36
N ARG A 94 -6.36 4.61 0.07
CA ARG A 94 -6.50 3.38 0.86
C ARG A 94 -5.93 2.19 0.10
N PHE A 95 -5.02 1.47 0.75
CA PHE A 95 -4.49 0.21 0.25
C PHE A 95 -5.34 -0.95 0.74
N LEU A 96 -5.85 -1.74 -0.20
CA LEU A 96 -6.68 -2.90 0.09
C LEU A 96 -6.01 -4.16 -0.41
N ALA A 97 -6.03 -5.21 0.42
CA ALA A 97 -5.54 -6.53 0.03
C ALA A 97 -6.54 -7.63 0.43
N PRO A 98 -6.54 -8.78 -0.27
CA PRO A 98 -7.47 -9.87 0.04
C PRO A 98 -7.17 -10.55 1.38
N THR A 99 -5.89 -10.64 1.78
CA THR A 99 -5.45 -11.32 3.01
C THR A 99 -4.76 -10.36 3.99
N GLY A 100 -4.76 -10.71 5.28
CA GLY A 100 -4.16 -9.88 6.34
C GLY A 100 -2.66 -9.67 6.13
N SER A 101 -1.91 -10.71 5.76
CA SER A 101 -0.47 -10.60 5.50
C SER A 101 -0.17 -9.70 4.30
N ALA A 102 -0.96 -9.79 3.22
CA ALA A 102 -0.80 -8.91 2.06
C ALA A 102 -1.15 -7.45 2.38
N ALA A 103 -2.16 -7.23 3.24
CA ALA A 103 -2.53 -5.90 3.71
C ALA A 103 -1.38 -5.28 4.53
N ALA A 104 -0.75 -6.06 5.42
CA ALA A 104 0.39 -5.60 6.21
C ALA A 104 1.59 -5.18 5.34
N LEU A 105 1.84 -5.90 4.23
CA LEU A 105 2.96 -5.59 3.33
C LEU A 105 2.83 -4.25 2.59
N ILE A 106 1.61 -3.76 2.42
CA ILE A 106 1.29 -2.52 1.70
C ILE A 106 0.85 -1.39 2.63
N ASP A 107 1.02 -1.57 3.94
CA ASP A 107 0.52 -0.68 4.99
C ASP A 107 -0.98 -0.34 4.80
N GLY A 108 -1.75 -1.39 4.48
CA GLY A 108 -3.14 -1.31 4.10
C GLY A 108 -4.06 -2.08 5.04
N MET A 109 -5.28 -2.29 4.58
CA MET A 109 -6.28 -3.09 5.28
C MET A 109 -6.83 -4.18 4.38
N THR A 110 -7.46 -5.18 4.99
CA THR A 110 -8.14 -6.20 4.20
C THR A 110 -9.34 -5.58 3.49
N ILE A 111 -9.68 -6.07 2.30
CA ILE A 111 -10.88 -5.64 1.55
C ILE A 111 -12.11 -5.72 2.45
N HIS A 112 -12.23 -6.77 3.25
CA HIS A 112 -13.32 -6.95 4.20
C HIS A 112 -13.40 -5.83 5.24
N LYS A 113 -12.26 -5.43 5.82
CA LYS A 113 -12.20 -4.33 6.79
C LYS A 113 -12.45 -2.98 6.12
N GLY A 114 -11.83 -2.73 4.97
CA GLY A 114 -11.92 -1.45 4.28
C GLY A 114 -13.28 -1.16 3.65
N LEU A 115 -14.01 -2.20 3.25
CA LEU A 115 -15.35 -2.07 2.67
C LEU A 115 -16.48 -2.45 3.66
N GLY A 116 -16.15 -2.78 4.91
CA GLY A 116 -17.15 -3.14 5.92
C GLY A 116 -17.89 -4.47 5.66
N LEU A 117 -17.29 -5.39 4.88
CA LEU A 117 -17.91 -6.68 4.55
C LEU A 117 -17.85 -7.63 5.76
N LYS A 118 -19.01 -8.01 6.29
CA LYS A 118 -19.11 -9.02 7.35
C LYS A 118 -18.85 -10.41 6.78
N ILE A 119 -17.72 -11.03 7.15
CA ILE A 119 -17.50 -12.45 6.89
C ILE A 119 -18.45 -13.25 7.79
N LYS A 120 -19.43 -13.92 7.19
CA LYS A 120 -20.25 -14.90 7.91
C LYS A 120 -19.34 -16.07 8.28
N SER A 121 -18.96 -16.20 9.55
CA SER A 121 -18.32 -17.42 10.02
C SER A 121 -19.34 -18.56 9.89
N LEU A 122 -19.19 -19.42 8.89
CA LEU A 122 -19.81 -20.74 8.96
C LEU A 122 -19.18 -21.40 10.18
N ARG A 123 -19.97 -21.56 11.25
CA ARG A 123 -19.54 -22.25 12.48
C ARG A 123 -19.00 -23.62 12.08
N LYS A 124 -17.68 -23.78 12.06
CA LYS A 124 -17.04 -25.09 11.93
C LYS A 124 -17.29 -25.81 13.25
N GLY A 125 -17.96 -26.96 13.16
CA GLY A 125 -18.39 -27.76 14.30
C GLY A 125 -17.26 -27.97 15.31
N LYS A 126 -17.62 -27.92 16.60
CA LYS A 126 -16.82 -28.47 17.69
C LYS A 126 -16.56 -29.94 17.36
N GLY A 127 -15.39 -30.25 16.80
CA GLY A 127 -14.88 -31.61 16.75
C GLY A 127 -14.62 -32.06 18.18
N ASN A 128 -15.38 -33.06 18.63
CA ASN A 128 -15.19 -33.75 19.90
C ASN A 128 -13.79 -34.36 19.91
N ARG A 129 -12.82 -33.72 20.54
CA ARG A 129 -11.54 -34.36 20.87
C ARG A 129 -11.71 -34.95 22.25
N GLU A 130 -11.87 -36.27 22.32
CA GLU A 130 -11.66 -36.98 23.58
C GLU A 130 -10.16 -36.89 23.91
N PRO A 131 -9.78 -36.53 25.15
CA PRO A 131 -8.38 -36.54 25.55
C PRO A 131 -7.86 -37.99 25.54
N GLY A 132 -6.82 -38.22 24.75
CA GLY A 132 -6.15 -39.51 24.65
C GLY A 132 -5.59 -39.94 26.01
N VAL A 133 -5.87 -41.20 26.36
CA VAL A 133 -5.37 -41.91 27.54
C VAL A 133 -3.84 -41.99 27.49
N GLU A 134 -3.16 -41.58 28.56
CA GLU A 134 -1.70 -41.74 28.72
C GLU A 134 -1.31 -43.21 28.62
N THR A 135 -0.48 -43.56 27.63
CA THR A 135 0.23 -44.83 27.59
C THR A 135 1.46 -44.76 28.47
N HIS A 136 1.40 -45.46 29.60
CA HIS A 136 2.52 -45.77 30.48
C HIS A 136 3.61 -46.52 29.70
N CYS A 137 4.73 -45.84 29.41
CA CYS A 137 5.92 -46.49 28.85
C CYS A 137 6.65 -47.21 30.00
N ARG A 138 6.59 -48.54 29.99
CA ARG A 138 7.29 -49.41 30.94
C ARG A 138 8.52 -49.98 30.23
N GLU A 139 9.68 -49.36 30.40
CA GLU A 139 10.95 -49.95 29.98
C GLU A 139 11.39 -50.99 31.00
N ARG A 140 11.50 -52.24 30.53
CA ARG A 140 12.25 -53.31 31.18
C ARG A 140 13.64 -53.34 30.56
N SER A 141 14.66 -53.34 31.39
CA SER A 141 15.87 -54.16 31.26
C SER A 141 16.47 -54.35 32.64
#